data_AF-A0A142L1W1-F1
#
_entry.id   AF-A0A142L1W1-F1
#
_cell.length_a   1.000
_cell.length_b   1.000
_cell.length_c   1.000
_cell.angle_alpha   90.00
_cell.angle_beta   90.00
_cell.angle_gamma   90.00
#
_symmetry.space_group_name_H-M   'P 1'
#
loop_
_entity.id
_entity.type
_entity.pdbx_description
1 polymer ?
#
loop_
_entity_poly.entity_id
_entity_poly.type
_entity_poly.pdbx_seq_one_letter_code
_entity_poly.pdbx_strand_id
1 'polypeptide(L)'
;MARYSIGEKGIQAFVNAGMYYGYLAGAWVNPQTKGISHDVTADFKRNDFGLASGLGMLFHFNNMYSISLEWRNNYGLTNTGAQSTNQYNRTNLFQLAVQYHIPDNK
;
A
#
# COMPACT_ATOMS: atom_id res chain seq x y z
N MET A 1 8.85 8.14 -0.34
CA MET A 1 9.22 7.26 -1.47
C MET A 1 9.70 8.14 -2.61
N ALA A 2 10.71 7.71 -3.36
CA ALA A 2 11.11 8.32 -4.62
C ALA A 2 10.31 7.67 -5.77
N ARG A 3 9.92 8.47 -6.77
CA ARG A 3 9.23 8.01 -7.98
C ARG A 3 9.96 8.55 -9.21
N TYR A 4 10.15 7.69 -10.20
CA TYR A 4 10.62 8.05 -11.52
C TYR A 4 9.58 7.62 -12.55
N SER A 5 9.21 8.53 -13.45
CA SER A 5 8.21 8.28 -14.50
C SER A 5 8.83 8.54 -15.87
N ILE A 6 8.48 7.70 -16.84
CA ILE A 6 8.92 7.79 -18.23
C ILE A 6 7.73 7.50 -19.15
N GLY A 7 7.62 8.26 -20.24
CA GLY A 7 6.57 8.07 -21.23
C GLY A 7 5.96 9.40 -21.68
N GLU A 8 4.93 9.31 -22.51
CA GLU A 8 4.25 10.46 -23.09
C GLU A 8 3.08 10.92 -22.20
N LYS A 9 2.51 12.10 -22.50
CA LYS A 9 1.43 12.69 -21.70
C LYS A 9 0.21 11.77 -21.52
N GLY A 10 -0.07 10.86 -22.45
CA GLY A 10 -1.20 9.92 -22.34
C GLY A 10 -0.91 8.72 -21.44
N ILE A 11 0.25 8.08 -21.61
CA ILE A 11 0.62 6.86 -20.89
C ILE A 11 2.06 6.99 -20.39
N GLN A 12 2.23 6.88 -19.08
CA GLN A 12 3.54 6.89 -18.43
C GLN A 12 3.75 5.61 -17.65
N ALA A 13 4.88 4.94 -17.89
CA ALA A 13 5.38 3.94 -16.97
C ALA A 13 6.07 4.65 -15.79
N PHE A 14 5.97 4.09 -14.60
CA PHE A 14 6.67 4.61 -13.44
C PHE A 14 7.25 3.49 -12.59
N VAL A 15 8.32 3.83 -11.88
CA VAL A 15 8.89 3.02 -10.80
C VAL A 15 8.92 3.86 -9.53
N ASN A 16 8.66 3.22 -8.39
CA ASN A 16 8.79 3.82 -7.08
C ASN A 16 9.65 2.95 -6.18
N ALA A 17 10.36 3.59 -5.27
CA ALA A 17 11.12 2.91 -4.24
C ALA A 17 11.26 3.80 -3.00
N GLY A 18 11.25 3.21 -1.82
CA GLY A 18 11.59 3.91 -0.60
C GLY A 18 11.10 3.23 0.65
N MET A 19 11.37 3.86 1.78
CA MET A 19 10.90 3.35 3.06
C MET A 19 9.39 3.54 3.21
N TYR A 20 8.74 2.62 3.91
CA TYR A 20 7.37 2.77 4.41
C TYR A 20 7.34 2.59 5.93
N TYR A 21 6.32 3.19 6.53
CA TYR A 21 5.95 3.01 7.92
C TYR A 21 4.43 2.74 7.97
N GLY A 22 4.03 1.71 8.71
CA GLY A 22 2.65 1.30 8.90
C GLY A 22 2.28 1.30 10.38
N TYR A 23 1.05 1.70 10.67
CA TYR A 23 0.47 1.68 12.02
C TYR A 23 -0.86 0.92 11.99
N LEU A 24 -0.99 -0.11 12.83
CA LEU A 24 -2.24 -0.82 13.06
C LEU A 24 -3.10 -0.04 14.06
N ALA A 25 -4.18 0.56 13.56
CA ALA A 25 -5.12 1.30 14.40
C ALA A 25 -6.01 0.38 15.26
N GLY A 26 -6.36 -0.80 14.75
CA GLY A 26 -7.17 -1.78 15.47
C GLY A 26 -7.39 -3.06 14.67
N ALA A 27 -7.65 -4.16 15.37
CA ALA A 27 -7.98 -5.46 14.82
C ALA A 27 -9.11 -6.10 15.63
N TRP A 28 -10.17 -6.53 14.95
CA TRP A 28 -11.33 -7.18 15.55
C TRP A 28 -11.61 -8.52 14.88
N VAL A 29 -11.99 -9.51 15.68
CA VAL A 29 -12.43 -10.81 15.17
C VAL A 29 -13.92 -10.98 15.47
N ASN A 30 -14.68 -11.29 14.43
CA ASN A 30 -16.08 -11.68 14.54
C ASN A 30 -16.18 -13.21 14.52
N PRO A 31 -16.56 -13.87 15.63
CA PRO A 31 -16.77 -15.30 15.62
C PRO A 31 -17.95 -15.68 14.72
N GLN A 32 -17.80 -16.75 13.93
CA GLN A 32 -18.84 -17.24 13.00
C GLN A 32 -20.12 -17.73 13.71
N THR A 33 -20.08 -17.96 15.01
CA THR A 33 -21.21 -18.39 15.85
C THR A 33 -21.49 -17.36 16.94
N LYS A 34 -22.58 -16.60 16.80
CA LYS A 34 -23.22 -15.69 17.80
C LYS A 34 -22.36 -15.33 19.03
N GLY A 35 -21.26 -14.61 18.80
CA GLY A 35 -20.38 -14.12 19.86
C GLY A 35 -20.15 -12.62 19.74
N ILE A 36 -19.77 -12.00 20.85
CA ILE A 36 -19.37 -10.58 20.92
C ILE A 36 -18.08 -10.42 20.12
N SER A 37 -17.95 -9.32 19.37
CA SER A 37 -16.69 -8.99 18.70
C SER A 37 -15.61 -8.74 19.74
N HIS A 38 -14.48 -9.42 19.62
CA HIS A 38 -13.34 -9.23 20.51
C HIS A 38 -12.28 -8.39 19.81
N ASP A 39 -11.80 -7.36 20.52
CA ASP A 39 -10.61 -6.62 20.13
C ASP A 39 -9.38 -7.50 20.38
N VAL A 40 -8.65 -7.78 19.31
CA VAL A 40 -7.42 -8.60 19.32
C VAL A 40 -6.21 -7.76 18.95
N THR A 41 -6.32 -6.42 18.96
CA THR A 41 -5.23 -5.50 18.59
C THR A 41 -3.95 -5.73 19.39
N ALA A 42 -4.06 -6.15 20.65
CA ALA A 42 -2.92 -6.44 21.52
C ALA A 42 -2.10 -7.66 21.07
N ASP A 43 -2.71 -8.59 20.32
CA ASP A 43 -2.04 -9.80 19.82
C ASP A 43 -1.21 -9.53 18.56
N PHE A 44 -1.33 -8.31 18.00
CA PHE A 44 -0.66 -7.90 16.79
C PHE A 44 0.40 -6.82 17.02
N LYS A 45 1.47 -6.87 16.23
CA LYS A 45 2.44 -5.76 16.17
C LYS A 45 1.76 -4.49 15.64
N ARG A 46 1.85 -3.41 16.42
CA ARG A 46 1.25 -2.12 16.08
C ARG A 46 1.98 -1.36 14.99
N ASN A 47 3.30 -1.48 14.96
CA ASN A 47 4.14 -0.72 14.03
C ASN A 47 4.81 -1.67 13.05
N ASP A 48 4.91 -1.23 11.81
CA ASP A 48 5.62 -1.94 10.76
C ASP A 48 6.48 -0.96 9.97
N PHE A 49 7.64 -1.40 9.55
CA PHE A 49 8.57 -0.57 8.79
C PHE A 49 9.34 -1.43 7.81
N GLY A 50 9.66 -0.87 6.66
CA GLY A 50 10.45 -1.60 5.68
C GLY A 50 10.68 -0.81 4.41
N LEU A 51 11.03 -1.54 3.36
CA LEU A 51 11.25 -0.99 2.04
C LEU A 51 10.11 -1.41 1.12
N ALA A 52 9.60 -0.46 0.38
CA ALA A 52 8.64 -0.69 -0.70
C ALA A 52 9.32 -0.36 -2.02
N SER A 53 9.07 -1.20 -3.02
CA SER A 53 9.42 -0.93 -4.41
C SER A 53 8.25 -1.32 -5.30
N GLY A 54 7.90 -0.49 -6.25
CA GLY A 54 6.77 -0.72 -7.14
C GLY A 54 7.06 -0.27 -8.55
N LEU A 55 6.34 -0.86 -9.49
CA LEU A 55 6.32 -0.47 -10.89
C LEU A 55 4.87 -0.41 -11.36
N GLY A 56 4.59 0.51 -12.26
CA GLY A 56 3.21 0.76 -12.65
C GLY A 56 3.08 1.58 -13.91
N MET A 57 1.83 1.79 -14.29
CA MET A 57 1.43 2.59 -15.44
C MET A 57 0.41 3.63 -15.00
N LEU A 58 0.53 4.83 -15.56
CA LEU A 58 -0.35 5.97 -15.34
C LEU A 58 -0.97 6.36 -16.68
N PHE A 59 -2.29 6.31 -16.74
CA PHE A 59 -3.10 6.67 -17.90
C PHE A 59 -3.78 8.01 -17.62
N HIS A 60 -3.44 9.04 -18.39
CA HIS A 60 -4.07 10.35 -18.29
C HIS A 60 -5.21 10.42 -19.30
N PHE A 61 -6.44 10.61 -18.82
CA PHE A 61 -7.61 10.75 -19.69
C PHE A 61 -7.76 12.19 -20.19
N ASN A 62 -7.44 13.14 -19.31
CA ASN A 62 -7.38 14.56 -19.57
C ASN A 62 -6.47 15.23 -18.52
N ASN A 63 -6.41 16.55 -18.51
CA ASN A 63 -5.59 17.30 -17.56
C ASN A 63 -6.07 17.21 -16.10
N MET A 64 -7.25 16.61 -15.85
CA MET A 64 -7.88 16.54 -14.51
C MET A 64 -7.95 15.13 -13.95
N TYR A 65 -7.98 14.08 -14.77
CA TYR A 65 -8.18 12.71 -14.32
C TYR A 65 -7.08 11.79 -14.82
N SER A 66 -6.63 10.92 -13.94
CA SER A 66 -5.67 9.86 -14.28
C SER A 66 -6.01 8.57 -13.54
N ILE A 67 -5.75 7.43 -14.18
CA ILE A 67 -5.83 6.11 -13.55
C ILE A 67 -4.42 5.56 -13.46
N SER A 68 -4.06 5.02 -12.31
CA SER A 68 -2.80 4.30 -12.13
C SER A 68 -3.03 2.85 -11.75
N LEU A 69 -2.28 1.98 -12.41
CA LEU A 69 -2.11 0.58 -12.05
C LEU A 69 -0.70 0.40 -11.49
N GLU A 70 -0.58 -0.14 -10.29
CA GLU A 70 0.69 -0.33 -9.62
C GLU A 70 0.82 -1.74 -9.06
N TRP A 71 1.93 -2.39 -9.35
CA TRP A 71 2.37 -3.58 -8.64
C TRP A 71 3.51 -3.21 -7.70
N ARG A 72 3.27 -3.38 -6.41
CA ARG A 72 4.22 -3.07 -5.34
C ARG A 72 4.68 -4.33 -4.62
N ASN A 73 5.95 -4.30 -4.22
CA ASN A 73 6.58 -5.26 -3.33
C ASN A 73 6.95 -4.57 -2.02
N ASN A 74 6.45 -5.10 -0.91
CA ASN A 74 6.81 -4.63 0.42
C ASN A 74 7.74 -5.67 1.06
N TYR A 75 8.96 -5.24 1.35
CA TYR A 75 9.99 -6.00 2.06
C TYR A 75 10.06 -5.51 3.50
N GLY A 76 10.22 -6.45 4.43
CA GLY A 76 10.41 -6.13 5.85
C GLY A 76 9.13 -6.12 6.67
N LEU A 77 7.99 -6.57 6.11
CA LEU A 77 6.79 -6.80 6.91
C LEU A 77 7.14 -7.84 7.98
N THR A 78 7.17 -7.43 9.23
CA THR A 78 7.43 -8.38 10.33
C THR A 78 6.17 -9.18 10.61
N ASN A 79 6.31 -10.49 10.85
CA ASN A 79 5.16 -11.33 11.18
C ASN A 79 4.35 -10.70 12.32
N THR A 80 3.07 -10.43 12.05
CA THR A 80 2.24 -9.60 12.91
C THR A 80 1.70 -10.38 14.12
N GLY A 81 1.74 -11.71 14.12
CA GLY A 81 1.34 -12.52 15.28
C GLY A 81 2.40 -12.54 16.38
N ALA A 82 2.01 -12.20 17.61
CA ALA A 82 2.90 -12.17 18.79
C ALA A 82 3.61 -13.49 19.12
N GLN A 83 3.18 -14.63 18.53
CA GLN A 83 3.76 -15.96 18.77
C GLN A 83 4.63 -16.53 17.63
N SER A 84 4.91 -15.79 16.57
CA SER A 84 5.66 -16.34 15.44
C SER A 84 7.09 -15.82 15.34
N THR A 85 8.02 -16.76 15.23
CA THR A 85 9.46 -16.60 14.96
C THR A 85 9.72 -15.55 13.88
N ASN A 86 10.85 -14.84 14.00
CA ASN A 86 11.35 -13.81 13.07
C ASN A 86 11.37 -14.29 11.61
N GLN A 87 10.23 -14.26 10.94
CA GLN A 87 10.09 -14.50 9.52
C GLN A 87 9.84 -13.16 8.85
N TYR A 88 10.75 -12.78 7.95
CA TYR A 88 10.56 -11.67 7.05
C TYR A 88 9.49 -12.06 6.05
N ASN A 89 8.32 -11.42 6.14
CA ASN A 89 7.27 -11.62 5.17
C ASN A 89 7.47 -10.68 3.99
N ARG A 90 7.28 -11.23 2.79
CA ARG A 90 7.19 -10.48 1.54
C ARG A 90 5.73 -10.41 1.13
N THR A 91 5.21 -9.21 0.89
CA THR A 91 3.85 -9.05 0.37
C THR A 91 3.90 -8.35 -0.97
N ASN A 92 3.24 -8.99 -1.94
CA ASN A 92 2.93 -8.39 -3.22
C ASN A 92 1.57 -7.70 -3.11
N LEU A 93 1.50 -6.44 -3.51
CA LEU A 93 0.28 -5.65 -3.50
C LEU A 93 0.00 -5.16 -4.92
N PHE A 94 -1.23 -5.38 -5.37
CA PHE A 94 -1.75 -4.79 -6.59
C PHE A 94 -2.67 -3.64 -6.22
N GLN A 95 -2.47 -2.48 -6.83
CA GLN A 95 -3.25 -1.28 -6.56
C GLN A 95 -3.79 -0.69 -7.86
N LEU A 96 -5.09 -0.39 -7.84
CA LEU A 96 -5.77 0.46 -8.81
C LEU A 96 -6.14 1.76 -8.10
N ALA A 97 -5.80 2.91 -8.67
CA ALA A 97 -6.15 4.21 -8.12
C ALA A 97 -6.64 5.18 -9.20
N VAL A 98 -7.63 5.99 -8.84
CA VAL A 98 -8.13 7.12 -9.63
C VAL A 98 -7.62 8.40 -8.98
N GLN A 99 -7.02 9.28 -9.76
CA GLN A 99 -6.40 10.52 -9.31
C GLN A 99 -7.08 11.72 -9.95
N TYR A 100 -7.48 12.68 -9.13
CA TYR A 100 -7.97 13.97 -9.58
C TYR A 100 -6.86 15.03 -9.40
N HIS A 101 -6.50 15.69 -10.48
CA HIS A 101 -5.53 16.79 -10.50
C HIS A 101 -6.28 18.11 -10.45
N ILE A 102 -5.99 18.91 -9.43
CA ILE A 102 -6.50 20.28 -9.33
C ILE A 102 -5.75 21.12 -10.36
N PRO A 103 -6.43 21.70 -11.36
CA PRO A 103 -5.77 22.56 -12.33
C PRO A 103 -5.28 23.86 -11.66
N ASP A 104 -4.03 24.24 -11.93
CA ASP A 104 -3.51 25.55 -11.51
C ASP A 104 -4.25 26.65 -12.30
N ASN A 105 -5.15 27.37 -11.65
CA ASN A 105 -5.67 28.63 -12.17
C ASN A 105 -4.57 29.69 -12.05
N LYS A 106 -3.92 30.02 -13.17
CA LYS A 106 -3.08 31.21 -13.31
C LYS A 106 -3.92 32.42 -13.67
#